data_AF-A0A7S0H0W0-F1
#
_entry.id   AF-A0A7S0H0W0-F1
#
_cell.length_a   1.000
_cell.length_b   1.000
_cell.length_c   1.000
_cell.angle_alpha   90.00
_cell.angle_beta   90.00
_cell.angle_gamma   90.00
#
_symmetry.space_group_name_H-M   'P 1'
#
loop_
_entity.id
_entity.type
_entity.pdbx_description
1 polymer ?
#
loop_
_entity_poly.entity_id
_entity_poly.type
_entity_poly.pdbx_seq_one_letter_code
_entity_poly.pdbx_strand_id
1 'polypeptide(L)'
;RLATTSDDVGVMQSAAECLRAFLRSGGEASLKWGADGAGNGDVLRAYLDAAARLLSPETEEGACVFAAPLLGQMLRRLPNQMAPVLTEVVTAVVRRARDARQPNLVAALVPVLARLVHADADALVAMLASSPAPPLALKSEGEDGIPPAATALEAAMRCWVGAQGDVQGAFDIKITVAAL
;
A
#
# COMPACT_ATOMS: atom_id res chain seq x y z
N ARG A 1 17.89 -0.87 5.23
CA ARG A 1 18.82 -0.39 4.17
C ARG A 1 18.69 -1.22 2.90
N LEU A 2 18.81 -2.55 2.92
CA LEU A 2 18.66 -3.35 1.69
C LEU A 2 17.34 -3.08 0.92
N ALA A 3 16.22 -2.94 1.63
CA ALA A 3 14.92 -2.59 1.04
C ALA A 3 14.88 -1.24 0.30
N THR A 4 15.83 -0.34 0.55
CA THR A 4 15.86 1.02 0.00
C THR A 4 17.05 1.29 -0.93
N THR A 5 18.04 0.39 -0.97
CA THR A 5 19.29 0.58 -1.72
C THR A 5 19.55 -0.48 -2.79
N SER A 6 18.79 -1.57 -2.80
CA SER A 6 18.94 -2.63 -3.79
C SER A 6 18.01 -2.39 -4.98
N ASP A 7 18.52 -2.67 -6.18
CA ASP A 7 17.72 -2.73 -7.42
C ASP A 7 17.39 -4.19 -7.82
N ASP A 8 17.82 -5.18 -7.02
CA ASP A 8 17.46 -6.58 -7.22
C ASP A 8 16.08 -6.86 -6.61
N VAL A 9 15.14 -7.29 -7.45
CA VAL A 9 13.76 -7.58 -7.04
C VAL A 9 13.71 -8.61 -5.92
N GLY A 10 14.47 -9.70 -6.01
CA GLY A 10 14.47 -10.75 -5.00
C GLY A 10 14.97 -10.27 -3.64
N VAL A 11 15.98 -9.40 -3.62
CA VAL A 11 16.49 -8.75 -2.41
C VAL A 11 15.44 -7.80 -1.83
N MET A 12 14.77 -6.99 -2.65
CA MET A 12 13.71 -6.08 -2.20
C MET A 12 12.55 -6.83 -1.56
N GLN A 13 12.08 -7.90 -2.21
CA GLN A 13 11.01 -8.77 -1.70
C GLN A 13 11.40 -9.40 -0.35
N SER A 14 12.57 -10.03 -0.29
CA SER A 14 13.08 -10.67 0.93
C SER A 14 13.24 -9.67 2.07
N ALA A 15 13.71 -8.46 1.77
CA ALA A 15 13.85 -7.40 2.76
C ALA A 15 12.48 -6.92 3.27
N ALA A 16 11.49 -6.77 2.39
CA ALA A 16 10.12 -6.38 2.77
C ALA A 16 9.45 -7.44 3.67
N GLU A 17 9.61 -8.72 3.35
CA GLU A 17 9.10 -9.82 4.17
C GLU A 17 9.79 -9.90 5.52
N CYS A 18 11.11 -9.69 5.56
CA CYS A 18 11.87 -9.64 6.78
C CYS A 18 11.40 -8.51 7.70
N LEU A 19 11.22 -7.30 7.16
CA LEU A 19 10.66 -6.16 7.88
C LEU A 19 9.25 -6.45 8.42
N ARG A 20 8.39 -7.05 7.59
CA ARG A 20 7.04 -7.48 7.99
C ARG A 20 7.09 -8.49 9.14
N ALA A 21 8.00 -9.47 9.08
CA ALA A 21 8.17 -10.48 10.11
C ALA A 21 8.63 -9.88 11.44
N PHE A 22 9.61 -8.96 11.40
CA PHE A 22 10.04 -8.20 12.58
C PHE A 22 8.92 -7.36 13.18
N LEU A 23 8.13 -6.68 12.34
CA LEU A 23 7.00 -5.89 12.83
C LEU A 23 5.89 -6.78 13.41
N ARG A 24 5.70 -7.98 12.84
CA ARG A 24 4.75 -8.96 13.36
C ARG A 24 5.12 -9.46 14.75
N SER A 25 6.40 -9.71 15.00
CA SER A 25 6.87 -10.17 16.31
C SER A 25 6.99 -9.02 17.32
N GLY A 26 7.66 -7.92 16.94
CA GLY A 26 7.96 -6.82 17.86
C GLY A 26 6.84 -5.80 18.04
N GLY A 27 5.95 -5.64 17.05
CA GLY A 27 4.89 -4.62 17.09
C GLY A 27 5.43 -3.21 17.38
N GLU A 28 4.70 -2.41 18.15
CA GLU A 28 5.14 -1.06 18.54
C GLU A 28 6.43 -1.06 19.37
N ALA A 29 6.72 -2.14 20.11
CA ALA A 29 7.95 -2.24 20.89
C ALA A 29 9.21 -2.28 20.00
N SER A 30 9.10 -2.72 18.74
CA SER A 30 10.23 -2.71 17.81
C SER A 30 10.68 -1.31 17.43
N LEU A 31 9.83 -0.29 17.59
CA LEU A 31 10.18 1.09 17.28
C LEU A 31 11.28 1.64 18.18
N LYS A 32 11.48 1.01 19.35
CA LYS A 32 12.56 1.36 20.28
C LYS A 32 13.92 0.77 19.88
N TRP A 33 13.96 -0.12 18.87
CA TRP A 33 15.21 -0.72 18.42
C TRP A 33 16.02 0.31 17.62
N GLY A 34 17.35 0.25 17.71
CA GLY A 34 18.27 1.17 17.04
C GLY A 34 19.71 0.86 17.42
N ALA A 35 20.66 1.29 16.58
CA ALA A 35 22.08 0.96 16.73
C ALA A 35 22.65 1.34 18.12
N ASP A 36 22.09 2.38 18.74
CA ASP A 36 22.54 2.91 20.04
C ASP A 36 21.48 2.80 21.15
N GLY A 37 20.42 1.99 20.96
CA GLY A 37 19.33 1.83 21.94
C GLY A 37 18.43 3.06 22.13
N ALA A 38 18.68 4.17 21.41
CA ALA A 38 17.93 5.41 21.52
C ALA A 38 16.58 5.42 20.77
N GLY A 39 16.29 4.41 19.93
CA GLY A 39 14.95 4.17 19.37
C GLY A 39 14.28 5.39 18.71
N ASN A 40 15.06 6.28 18.09
CA ASN A 40 14.66 7.66 17.77
C ASN A 40 13.84 7.77 16.47
N GLY A 41 12.94 6.81 16.23
CA GLY A 41 12.11 6.74 15.02
C GLY A 41 12.78 6.10 13.80
N ASP A 42 14.03 5.62 13.90
CA ASP A 42 14.77 5.04 12.77
C ASP A 42 14.12 3.78 12.21
N VAL A 43 13.53 2.95 13.07
CA VAL A 43 12.82 1.73 12.65
C VAL A 43 11.50 2.06 11.95
N LEU A 44 10.74 3.04 12.47
CA LEU A 44 9.53 3.52 11.82
C LEU A 44 9.86 4.08 10.43
N ARG A 45 10.90 4.93 10.36
CA ARG A 45 11.40 5.49 9.10
C ARG A 45 11.82 4.38 8.14
N ALA A 46 12.53 3.35 8.61
CA ALA A 46 12.90 2.22 7.77
C ALA A 46 11.70 1.45 7.19
N TYR A 47 10.60 1.31 7.95
CA TYR A 47 9.36 0.72 7.43
C TYR A 47 8.70 1.63 6.38
N LEU A 48 8.60 2.93 6.67
CA LEU A 48 8.00 3.91 5.76
C LEU A 48 8.79 4.06 4.47
N ASP A 49 10.13 4.18 4.56
CA ASP A 49 11.02 4.28 3.39
C ASP A 49 10.94 3.02 2.51
N ALA A 50 10.86 1.83 3.15
CA ALA A 50 10.69 0.58 2.41
C ALA A 50 9.33 0.54 1.69
N ALA A 51 8.24 0.91 2.36
CA ALA A 51 6.91 0.95 1.76
C ALA A 51 6.85 1.99 0.62
N ALA A 52 7.42 3.18 0.81
CA ALA A 52 7.48 4.24 -0.18
C ALA A 52 8.29 3.80 -1.42
N ARG A 53 9.44 3.14 -1.23
CA ARG A 53 10.22 2.58 -2.33
C ARG A 53 9.43 1.52 -3.08
N LEU A 54 8.82 0.55 -2.39
CA LEU A 54 8.06 -0.52 -3.04
C LEU A 54 6.85 0.01 -3.83
N LEU A 55 6.21 1.09 -3.36
CA LEU A 55 5.08 1.74 -4.05
C LEU A 55 5.52 2.74 -5.13
N SER A 56 6.82 3.04 -5.26
CA SER A 56 7.28 4.01 -6.25
C SER A 56 7.02 3.51 -7.68
N PRO A 57 6.51 4.35 -8.59
CA PRO A 57 6.26 3.98 -9.98
C PRO A 57 7.51 3.47 -10.71
N GLU A 58 8.70 3.90 -10.27
CA GLU A 58 10.00 3.53 -10.81
C GLU A 58 10.46 2.12 -10.36
N THR A 59 9.86 1.58 -9.29
CA THR A 59 10.16 0.24 -8.81
C THR A 59 9.45 -0.81 -9.67
N GLU A 60 10.12 -1.93 -9.94
CA GLU A 60 9.55 -3.03 -10.71
C GLU A 60 8.29 -3.60 -10.03
N GLU A 61 7.26 -3.91 -10.81
CA GLU A 61 5.96 -4.39 -10.29
C GLU A 61 6.09 -5.67 -9.45
N GLY A 62 7.02 -6.56 -9.81
CA GLY A 62 7.30 -7.79 -9.06
C GLY A 62 7.71 -7.53 -7.61
N ALA A 63 8.46 -6.45 -7.32
CA ALA A 63 8.80 -6.08 -5.96
C ALA A 63 7.60 -5.47 -5.22
N CYS A 64 6.78 -4.69 -5.92
CA CYS A 64 5.66 -3.93 -5.36
C CYS A 64 4.56 -4.82 -4.74
N VAL A 65 4.37 -6.06 -5.23
CA VAL A 65 3.41 -7.02 -4.67
C VAL A 65 3.64 -7.26 -3.16
N PHE A 66 4.88 -7.08 -2.68
CA PHE A 66 5.25 -7.25 -1.28
C PHE A 66 5.05 -6.00 -0.42
N ALA A 67 4.67 -4.85 -1.02
CA ALA A 67 4.26 -3.65 -0.29
C ALA A 67 2.99 -3.89 0.51
N ALA A 68 1.97 -4.52 -0.09
CA ALA A 68 0.67 -4.71 0.54
C ALA A 68 0.73 -5.55 1.83
N PRO A 69 1.43 -6.70 1.89
CA PRO A 69 1.57 -7.44 3.13
C PRO A 69 2.35 -6.68 4.23
N LEU A 70 3.34 -5.86 3.86
CA LEU A 70 4.06 -4.99 4.79
C LEU A 70 3.15 -3.87 5.33
N LEU A 71 2.47 -3.13 4.45
CA LEU A 71 1.53 -2.06 4.80
C LEU A 71 0.37 -2.57 5.64
N GLY A 72 -0.22 -3.72 5.29
CA GLY A 72 -1.27 -4.35 6.08
C GLY A 72 -0.79 -4.71 7.49
N GLN A 73 0.49 -5.06 7.65
CA GLN A 73 1.09 -5.28 8.96
C GLN A 73 1.33 -3.96 9.71
N MET A 74 1.77 -2.90 9.03
CA MET A 74 1.95 -1.56 9.61
C MET A 74 0.63 -0.98 10.12
N LEU A 75 -0.43 -1.00 9.30
CA LEU A 75 -1.77 -0.55 9.69
C LEU A 75 -2.31 -1.33 10.90
N ARG A 76 -2.01 -2.63 10.98
CA ARG A 76 -2.45 -3.48 12.10
C ARG A 76 -1.66 -3.26 13.39
N ARG A 77 -0.34 -3.04 13.30
CA ARG A 77 0.54 -3.06 14.48
C ARG A 77 0.96 -1.68 14.97
N LEU A 78 0.89 -0.67 14.10
CA LEU A 78 1.33 0.70 14.36
C LEU A 78 0.23 1.72 14.01
N PRO A 79 -1.05 1.53 14.39
CA PRO A 79 -2.14 2.39 13.94
C PRO A 79 -1.92 3.87 14.30
N ASN A 80 -1.40 4.14 15.50
CA ASN A 80 -1.11 5.51 15.96
C ASN A 80 0.00 6.19 15.15
N GLN A 81 1.03 5.44 14.75
CA GLN A 81 2.14 5.97 13.96
C GLN A 81 1.78 6.08 12.48
N MET A 82 0.83 5.28 12.00
CA MET A 82 0.33 5.34 10.63
C MET A 82 -0.67 6.47 10.42
N ALA A 83 -1.46 6.85 11.44
CA ALA A 83 -2.51 7.86 11.31
C ALA A 83 -2.03 9.19 10.68
N PRO A 84 -0.87 9.77 11.06
CA PRO A 84 -0.40 11.03 10.49
C PRO A 84 0.00 10.95 9.00
N VAL A 85 0.37 9.75 8.53
CA VAL A 85 0.85 9.51 7.16
C VAL A 85 -0.17 8.74 6.31
N LEU A 86 -1.36 8.47 6.86
CA LEU A 86 -2.33 7.57 6.25
C LEU A 86 -2.78 8.08 4.88
N THR A 87 -3.05 9.37 4.75
CA THR A 87 -3.44 10.00 3.48
C THR A 87 -2.37 9.81 2.40
N GLU A 88 -1.10 9.99 2.76
CA GLU A 88 0.02 9.81 1.83
C GLU A 88 0.14 8.35 1.39
N VAL A 89 0.06 7.41 2.35
CA VAL A 89 0.11 5.97 2.07
C VAL A 89 -1.03 5.52 1.18
N VAL A 90 -2.27 5.93 1.48
CA VAL A 90 -3.44 5.60 0.66
C VAL A 90 -3.31 6.19 -0.75
N THR A 91 -2.87 7.44 -0.85
CA THR A 91 -2.65 8.10 -2.15
C THR A 91 -1.59 7.36 -2.97
N ALA A 92 -0.49 6.92 -2.35
CA ALA A 92 0.55 6.14 -3.00
C ALA A 92 0.06 4.76 -3.45
N VAL A 93 -0.76 4.08 -2.64
CA VAL A 93 -1.40 2.81 -2.99
C VAL A 93 -2.33 2.98 -4.20
N VAL A 94 -3.20 3.99 -4.17
CA VAL A 94 -4.13 4.26 -5.29
C VAL A 94 -3.36 4.63 -6.56
N ARG A 95 -2.37 5.52 -6.46
CA ARG A 95 -1.51 5.87 -7.60
C ARG A 95 -0.84 4.64 -8.19
N ARG A 96 -0.23 3.81 -7.34
CA ARG A 96 0.48 2.61 -7.78
C ARG A 96 -0.46 1.58 -8.41
N ALA A 97 -1.65 1.40 -7.86
CA ALA A 97 -2.67 0.52 -8.43
C ALA A 97 -3.15 1.01 -9.82
N ARG A 98 -3.22 2.32 -10.04
CA ARG A 98 -3.58 2.90 -11.34
C ARG A 98 -2.47 2.78 -12.39
N ASP A 99 -1.22 2.95 -11.97
CA ASP A 99 -0.05 2.86 -12.85
C ASP A 99 0.36 1.41 -13.16
N ALA A 100 -0.20 0.43 -12.44
CA ALA A 100 0.13 -0.98 -12.60
C ALA A 100 -0.33 -1.54 -13.95
N ARG A 101 0.55 -2.27 -14.62
CA ARG A 101 0.27 -2.97 -15.88
C ARG A 101 -0.11 -4.44 -15.64
N GLN A 102 0.36 -5.03 -14.54
CA GLN A 102 0.01 -6.39 -14.15
C GLN A 102 -1.25 -6.39 -13.28
N PRO A 103 -2.33 -7.10 -13.68
CA PRO A 103 -3.55 -7.23 -12.88
C PRO A 103 -3.28 -7.75 -11.45
N ASN A 104 -2.32 -8.67 -11.32
CA ASN A 104 -1.91 -9.24 -10.04
C ASN A 104 -1.41 -8.19 -9.04
N LEU A 105 -0.77 -7.11 -9.51
CA LEU A 105 -0.32 -6.05 -8.63
C LEU A 105 -1.51 -5.24 -8.09
N VAL A 106 -2.47 -4.89 -8.96
CA VAL A 106 -3.70 -4.21 -8.54
C VAL A 106 -4.42 -5.05 -7.50
N ALA A 107 -4.65 -6.33 -7.79
CA ALA A 107 -5.29 -7.29 -6.89
C ALA A 107 -4.56 -7.43 -5.54
N ALA A 108 -3.24 -7.36 -5.52
CA ALA A 108 -2.45 -7.41 -4.29
C ALA A 108 -2.58 -6.14 -3.43
N LEU A 109 -2.82 -4.97 -4.05
CA LEU A 109 -2.94 -3.69 -3.35
C LEU A 109 -4.36 -3.44 -2.79
N VAL A 110 -5.39 -3.98 -3.42
CA VAL A 110 -6.80 -3.83 -3.02
C VAL A 110 -7.06 -4.17 -1.52
N PRO A 111 -6.52 -5.27 -0.95
CA PRO A 111 -6.69 -5.58 0.46
C PRO A 111 -6.20 -4.50 1.44
N VAL A 112 -5.31 -3.59 1.02
CA VAL A 112 -4.89 -2.45 1.85
C VAL A 112 -6.06 -1.49 2.06
N LEU A 113 -6.81 -1.17 0.99
CA LEU A 113 -7.99 -0.32 1.05
C LEU A 113 -9.10 -0.98 1.85
N ALA A 114 -9.36 -2.27 1.62
CA ALA A 114 -10.37 -3.02 2.34
C ALA A 114 -10.14 -3.02 3.86
N ARG A 115 -8.89 -3.16 4.31
CA ARG A 115 -8.56 -3.07 5.74
C ARG A 115 -8.91 -1.71 6.34
N LEU A 116 -8.80 -0.63 5.57
CA LEU A 116 -9.14 0.71 6.01
C LEU A 116 -10.65 0.93 6.04
N VAL A 117 -11.40 0.38 5.08
CA VAL A 117 -12.88 0.37 5.13
C VAL A 117 -13.37 -0.29 6.42
N HIS A 118 -12.82 -1.44 6.78
CA HIS A 118 -13.17 -2.13 8.04
C HIS A 118 -12.73 -1.38 9.30
N ALA A 119 -11.79 -0.43 9.19
CA ALA A 119 -11.36 0.40 10.31
C ALA A 119 -12.28 1.62 10.49
N ASP A 120 -12.52 2.36 9.40
CA ASP A 120 -13.41 3.51 9.35
C ASP A 120 -13.74 3.84 7.88
N ALA A 121 -14.87 3.31 7.39
CA ALA A 121 -15.30 3.49 6.01
C ALA A 121 -15.59 4.97 5.68
N ASP A 122 -16.28 5.67 6.58
CA ASP A 122 -16.68 7.06 6.38
C ASP A 122 -15.45 7.97 6.28
N ALA A 123 -14.45 7.76 7.15
CA ALA A 123 -13.20 8.51 7.10
C ALA A 123 -12.41 8.24 5.80
N LEU A 124 -12.32 6.99 5.36
CA LEU A 124 -11.63 6.65 4.11
C LEU A 124 -12.33 7.27 2.89
N VAL A 125 -13.66 7.15 2.82
CA VAL A 125 -14.46 7.72 1.73
C VAL A 125 -14.33 9.24 1.70
N ALA A 126 -14.48 9.91 2.85
CA ALA A 126 -14.33 11.36 2.94
C ALA A 126 -12.93 11.83 2.49
N MET A 127 -11.88 11.14 2.95
CA MET A 127 -10.50 11.43 2.56
C MET A 127 -10.30 11.29 1.05
N LEU A 128 -10.70 10.15 0.47
CA LEU A 128 -10.51 9.87 -0.95
C LEU A 128 -11.39 10.73 -1.86
N ALA A 129 -12.61 11.07 -1.45
CA ALA A 129 -13.52 11.91 -2.21
C ALA A 129 -13.06 13.38 -2.24
N SER A 130 -12.42 13.85 -1.16
CA SER A 130 -11.87 15.20 -1.05
C SER A 130 -10.54 15.39 -1.79
N SER A 131 -9.90 14.31 -2.23
CA SER A 131 -8.60 14.33 -2.90
C SER A 131 -8.76 14.17 -4.42
N PRO A 132 -8.03 14.97 -5.24
CA PRO A 132 -8.02 14.75 -6.69
C PRO A 132 -7.41 13.38 -7.01
N ALA A 133 -7.82 12.80 -8.12
CA ALA A 133 -7.25 11.54 -8.57
C ALA A 133 -5.72 11.70 -8.80
N PRO A 134 -4.87 10.76 -8.31
CA PRO A 134 -3.43 10.85 -8.50
C PRO A 134 -3.04 10.98 -9.99
N PRO A 135 -1.96 11.66 -10.36
CA PRO A 135 -1.54 11.69 -11.76
C PRO A 135 -1.14 10.29 -12.24
N LEU A 136 -1.59 9.90 -13.43
CA LEU A 136 -1.10 8.70 -14.11
C LEU A 136 0.29 8.95 -14.68
N ALA A 137 1.17 7.95 -14.60
CA ALA A 137 2.47 7.97 -15.26
C ALA A 137 2.32 7.82 -16.79
N LEU A 138 1.30 7.08 -17.26
CA LEU A 138 0.97 6.88 -18.66
C LEU A 138 -0.49 7.27 -18.90
N LYS A 139 -0.77 8.09 -19.92
CA LYS A 139 -2.15 8.45 -20.28
C LYS A 139 -2.86 7.25 -20.92
N SER A 140 -3.41 6.36 -20.10
CA SER A 140 -4.24 5.23 -20.55
C SER A 140 -5.74 5.45 -20.28
N GLU A 141 -6.09 6.29 -19.31
CA GLU A 141 -7.50 6.61 -19.04
C GLU A 141 -8.08 7.58 -20.09
N GLY A 142 -9.29 7.28 -20.58
CA GLY A 142 -9.95 8.06 -21.64
C GLY A 142 -9.92 7.42 -23.01
N GLU A 143 -9.09 6.40 -23.24
CA GLU A 143 -8.99 5.71 -24.54
C GLU A 143 -10.20 4.80 -24.83
N ASP A 144 -10.84 4.29 -23.78
CA ASP A 144 -12.03 3.46 -23.80
C ASP A 144 -13.34 4.26 -23.79
N GLY A 145 -13.26 5.59 -23.89
CA GLY A 145 -14.41 6.50 -23.81
C GLY A 145 -14.92 6.77 -22.39
N ILE A 146 -14.27 6.23 -21.37
CA ILE A 146 -14.57 6.54 -19.96
C ILE A 146 -13.70 7.73 -19.54
N PRO A 147 -14.29 8.83 -19.02
CA PRO A 147 -13.49 9.98 -18.60
C PRO A 147 -12.48 9.58 -17.52
N PRO A 148 -11.30 10.21 -17.47
CA PRO A 148 -10.32 9.94 -16.43
C PRO A 148 -10.94 10.20 -15.05
N ALA A 149 -10.50 9.44 -14.05
CA ALA A 149 -11.03 9.58 -12.70
C ALA A 149 -10.80 11.00 -12.18
N ALA A 150 -11.84 11.62 -11.61
CA ALA A 150 -11.76 12.98 -11.08
C ALA A 150 -11.23 13.01 -9.64
N THR A 151 -11.62 12.02 -8.83
CA THR A 151 -11.23 11.90 -7.41
C THR A 151 -10.41 10.66 -7.16
N ALA A 152 -9.64 10.66 -6.07
CA ALA A 152 -8.92 9.46 -5.63
C ALA A 152 -9.89 8.32 -5.29
N LEU A 153 -11.10 8.64 -4.82
CA LEU A 153 -12.15 7.64 -4.56
C LEU A 153 -12.59 6.94 -5.84
N GLU A 154 -12.89 7.70 -6.89
CA GLU A 154 -13.31 7.14 -8.17
C GLU A 154 -12.21 6.25 -8.75
N ALA A 155 -10.95 6.71 -8.68
CA ALA A 155 -9.82 5.92 -9.15
C ALA A 155 -9.63 4.62 -8.34
N ALA A 156 -9.70 4.71 -7.01
CA ALA A 156 -9.60 3.56 -6.12
C ALA A 156 -10.69 2.51 -6.41
N MET A 157 -11.94 2.96 -6.58
CA MET A 157 -13.07 2.07 -6.87
C MET A 157 -12.97 1.42 -8.24
N ARG A 158 -12.52 2.13 -9.27
CA ARG A 158 -12.28 1.56 -10.60
C ARG A 158 -11.22 0.46 -10.54
N CYS A 159 -10.09 0.72 -9.89
CA CYS A 159 -9.04 -0.29 -9.68
C CYS A 159 -9.56 -1.49 -8.88
N TRP A 160 -10.29 -1.24 -7.79
CA TRP A 160 -10.79 -2.30 -6.93
C TRP A 160 -11.80 -3.19 -7.65
N VAL A 161 -12.88 -2.61 -8.17
CA VAL A 161 -13.95 -3.38 -8.84
C VAL A 161 -13.39 -4.15 -10.04
N GLY A 162 -12.49 -3.52 -10.82
CA GLY A 162 -11.83 -4.18 -11.95
C GLY A 162 -10.95 -5.37 -11.55
N ALA A 163 -10.25 -5.28 -10.42
CA ALA A 163 -9.33 -6.33 -9.95
C ALA A 163 -9.96 -7.33 -8.98
N GLN A 164 -11.23 -7.15 -8.56
CA GLN A 164 -11.86 -7.98 -7.53
C GLN A 164 -11.90 -9.46 -7.90
N GLY A 165 -12.08 -9.79 -9.19
CA GLY A 165 -12.05 -11.17 -9.70
C GLY A 165 -10.67 -11.83 -9.63
N ASP A 166 -9.61 -11.03 -9.58
CA ASP A 166 -8.22 -11.49 -9.58
C ASP A 166 -7.63 -11.61 -8.16
N VAL A 167 -8.34 -11.13 -7.13
CA VAL A 167 -7.89 -11.23 -5.72
C VAL A 167 -7.74 -12.70 -5.32
N GLN A 168 -6.53 -13.07 -4.90
CA GLN A 168 -6.19 -14.43 -4.50
C GLN A 168 -6.12 -14.57 -2.97
N GLY A 169 -6.34 -15.79 -2.49
CA GLY A 169 -6.22 -16.14 -1.07
C GLY A 169 -7.52 -15.97 -0.29
N ALA A 170 -7.89 -16.99 0.48
CA ALA A 170 -9.19 -17.04 1.16
C ALA A 170 -9.43 -15.89 2.15
N PHE A 171 -8.36 -15.38 2.78
CA PHE A 171 -8.48 -14.23 3.68
C PHE A 171 -8.71 -12.93 2.90
N ASP A 172 -7.90 -12.67 1.88
CA ASP A 172 -7.98 -11.43 1.12
C ASP A 172 -9.26 -11.36 0.27
N ILE A 173 -9.76 -12.48 -0.24
CA ILE A 173 -11.09 -12.54 -0.86
C ILE A 173 -12.18 -12.14 0.14
N LYS A 174 -12.17 -12.69 1.36
CA LYS A 174 -13.20 -12.39 2.36
C LYS A 174 -13.18 -10.93 2.79
N ILE A 175 -11.99 -10.37 3.05
CA ILE A 175 -11.88 -9.00 3.54
C ILE A 175 -12.28 -7.98 2.48
N THR A 176 -11.97 -8.22 1.20
CA THR A 176 -12.32 -7.32 0.11
C THR A 176 -13.80 -7.43 -0.26
N VAL A 177 -14.36 -8.65 -0.31
CA VAL A 177 -15.80 -8.83 -0.57
C VAL A 177 -16.65 -8.23 0.55
N ALA A 178 -16.27 -8.40 1.82
CA ALA A 178 -17.05 -7.85 2.94
C ALA A 178 -16.89 -6.33 3.12
N ALA A 179 -15.93 -5.71 2.44
CA ALA A 179 -15.73 -4.25 2.45
C ALA A 179 -16.49 -3.53 1.32
N LEU A 180 -16.91 -4.26 0.28
CA LEU A 180 -17.76 -3.76 -0.81
C LEU A 180 -19.24 -3.81 -0.39
#